data_AF-A0A7X6PWR8-F1
#
_entry.id   AF-A0A7X6PWR8-F1
#
_cell.length_a   1.000
_cell.length_b   1.000
_cell.length_c   1.000
_cell.angle_alpha   90.00
_cell.angle_beta   90.00
_cell.angle_gamma   90.00
#
_symmetry.space_group_name_H-M   'P 1'
#
loop_
_entity.id
_entity.type
_entity.pdbx_description
1 polymer ?
#
loop_
_entity_poly.entity_id
_entity_poly.type
_entity_poly.pdbx_seq_one_letter_code
_entity_poly.pdbx_strand_id
1 'polypeptide(L)'
;MQKVSLKINGRQYQFVVAPDKVLLDLLREDMRLTGTKQSCDRKAQCGACTVIVNKKAVRSCVTRVVNLEGADVITIEGLGTPDNPHLIQEAFVLSGAIQCGFCTPGMIMATKTLLDQNLNPDDEDIKKALAKNLCRCTGYKKIFDAVKLSAKFIRGELTPAQVRPDPNGPKLGVSHPRPSSMIKACGVAQFGADIYPEGALELAVVRSTEEHAKIISIDTSAAEKMPGVIGTMTAKDIKGTNRLRFIFNDQPILCDTKVRTLGDPIAIVAAETQKQARAAADAVKVVYEKLPVLKTVQEAMARDDIRVHDEFPNLVYQQPQIRGDAAKAFKEAAAVVECDFSTQMNHQAPLEPETTVAWLEGEEDPILVVSGRSIMIHTHMSALQEGLGYENMRYEEPFSGGQFGIKASITTEGISGAAAL
;
A
#
# COMPACT_ATOMS: atom_id res chain seq x y z
N MET A 1 9.10 -28.86 10.45
CA MET A 1 8.71 -27.93 11.52
C MET A 1 9.77 -27.95 12.61
N GLN A 2 10.05 -26.84 13.28
CA GLN A 2 11.01 -26.74 14.38
C GLN A 2 10.38 -25.98 15.56
N LYS A 3 10.63 -26.46 16.77
CA LYS A 3 10.22 -25.78 18.01
C LYS A 3 11.17 -24.61 18.27
N VAL A 4 10.63 -23.42 18.52
CA VAL A 4 11.41 -22.22 18.86
C VAL A 4 10.79 -21.51 20.06
N SER A 5 11.60 -21.13 21.04
CA SER A 5 11.17 -20.36 22.21
C SER A 5 11.62 -18.90 22.08
N LEU A 6 10.71 -17.94 22.29
CA LEU A 6 10.97 -16.50 22.15
C LEU A 6 10.37 -15.73 23.32
N LYS A 7 11.05 -14.68 23.77
CA LYS A 7 10.43 -13.67 24.62
C LYS A 7 9.97 -12.51 23.74
N ILE A 8 8.67 -12.30 23.60
CA ILE A 8 8.09 -11.24 22.75
C ILE A 8 7.34 -10.26 23.65
N ASN A 9 7.73 -8.98 23.60
CA ASN A 9 7.13 -7.90 24.39
C ASN A 9 7.05 -8.24 25.89
N GLY A 10 8.13 -8.84 26.42
CA GLY A 10 8.22 -9.21 27.83
C GLY A 10 7.67 -10.59 28.20
N ARG A 11 6.89 -11.24 27.32
CA ARG A 11 6.25 -12.55 27.59
C ARG A 11 6.94 -13.69 26.86
N GLN A 12 7.08 -14.84 27.50
CA GLN A 12 7.65 -16.05 26.89
C GLN A 12 6.59 -16.77 26.04
N TYR A 13 6.97 -17.16 24.84
CA TYR A 13 6.17 -17.93 23.90
C TYR A 13 6.98 -19.08 23.33
N GLN A 14 6.28 -20.11 22.88
CA GLN A 14 6.86 -21.24 22.18
C GLN A 14 6.06 -21.54 20.93
N PHE A 15 6.75 -21.65 19.81
CA PHE A 15 6.15 -21.85 18.49
C PHE A 15 6.70 -23.11 17.86
N VAL A 16 5.91 -23.69 16.96
CA VAL A 16 6.34 -24.75 16.05
C VAL A 16 6.22 -24.20 14.64
N VAL A 17 7.34 -23.91 14.00
CA VAL A 17 7.37 -23.12 12.75
C VAL A 17 8.04 -23.88 11.60
N ALA A 18 7.69 -23.50 10.37
CA ALA A 18 8.40 -23.96 9.18
C ALA A 18 9.81 -23.31 9.12
N PRO A 19 10.81 -23.98 8.49
CA PRO A 19 12.19 -23.45 8.43
C PRO A 19 12.33 -22.09 7.72
N ASP A 20 11.39 -21.75 6.85
CA ASP A 20 11.33 -20.52 6.06
C ASP A 20 10.46 -19.42 6.67
N LYS A 21 9.71 -19.69 7.77
CA LYS A 21 8.88 -18.67 8.43
C LYS A 21 9.77 -17.53 8.94
N VAL A 22 9.48 -16.32 8.49
CA VAL A 22 10.16 -15.10 8.92
C VAL A 22 9.43 -14.46 10.09
N LEU A 23 10.17 -13.67 10.88
CA LEU A 23 9.66 -13.04 12.09
C LEU A 23 8.47 -12.11 11.80
N LEU A 24 8.45 -11.44 10.65
CA LEU A 24 7.33 -10.58 10.27
C LEU A 24 6.00 -11.35 10.21
N ASP A 25 6.03 -12.54 9.60
CA ASP A 25 4.84 -13.37 9.42
C ASP A 25 4.39 -13.95 10.75
N LEU A 26 5.32 -14.41 11.59
CA LEU A 26 5.01 -14.87 12.94
C LEU A 26 4.29 -13.77 13.74
N LEU A 27 4.82 -12.55 13.71
CA LEU A 27 4.25 -11.42 14.44
C LEU A 27 2.87 -11.03 13.90
N ARG A 28 2.71 -10.93 12.58
CA ARG A 28 1.48 -10.42 11.98
C ARG A 28 0.39 -11.47 11.83
N GLU A 29 0.73 -12.64 11.30
CA GLU A 29 -0.22 -13.70 10.94
C GLU A 29 -0.59 -14.51 12.18
N ASP A 30 0.41 -14.95 12.95
CA ASP A 30 0.18 -15.91 14.05
C ASP A 30 -0.16 -15.18 15.36
N MET A 31 0.43 -14.00 15.61
CA MET A 31 0.23 -13.24 16.86
C MET A 31 -0.66 -11.99 16.72
N ARG A 32 -1.04 -11.61 15.50
CA ARG A 32 -1.82 -10.39 15.21
C ARG A 32 -1.19 -9.08 15.73
N LEU A 33 0.14 -9.05 15.87
CA LEU A 33 0.94 -7.85 16.17
C LEU A 33 1.20 -7.07 14.87
N THR A 34 0.15 -6.40 14.37
CA THR A 34 0.11 -5.73 13.07
C THR A 34 0.83 -4.38 13.04
N GLY A 35 1.33 -3.88 14.17
CA GLY A 35 2.12 -2.65 14.23
C GLY A 35 3.44 -2.77 13.47
N THR A 36 3.97 -3.99 13.31
CA THR A 36 5.08 -4.28 12.40
C THR A 36 4.57 -4.34 10.97
N LYS A 37 4.98 -3.38 10.11
CA LYS A 37 4.38 -3.21 8.78
C LYS A 37 5.13 -3.93 7.66
N GLN A 38 4.40 -4.57 6.75
CA GLN A 38 4.92 -5.16 5.51
C GLN A 38 4.85 -4.11 4.38
N SER A 39 5.87 -4.03 3.52
CA SER A 39 5.93 -3.01 2.45
C SER A 39 6.67 -3.52 1.22
N CYS A 40 8.01 -3.42 1.21
CA CYS A 40 8.86 -3.60 0.04
C CYS A 40 9.09 -5.07 -0.38
N ASP A 41 8.02 -5.87 -0.47
CA ASP A 41 8.03 -7.28 -0.91
C ASP A 41 9.11 -8.12 -0.23
N ARG A 42 9.31 -7.88 1.08
CA ARG A 42 10.26 -8.59 1.93
C ARG A 42 11.71 -8.51 1.41
N LYS A 43 12.07 -7.44 0.71
CA LYS A 43 13.44 -7.17 0.23
C LYS A 43 14.34 -6.42 1.24
N ALA A 44 13.85 -6.18 2.46
CA ALA A 44 14.60 -5.51 3.54
C ALA A 44 15.13 -4.09 3.19
N GLN A 45 14.40 -3.36 2.33
CA GLN A 45 14.80 -2.03 1.83
C GLN A 45 14.18 -0.86 2.59
N CYS A 46 12.93 -0.99 3.07
CA CYS A 46 12.17 0.15 3.59
C CYS A 46 12.20 0.35 5.11
N GLY A 47 12.54 -0.68 5.90
CA GLY A 47 12.56 -0.59 7.37
C GLY A 47 11.20 -0.46 8.07
N ALA A 48 10.07 -0.51 7.35
CA ALA A 48 8.73 -0.44 7.96
C ALA A 48 8.45 -1.61 8.94
N CYS A 49 9.12 -2.73 8.72
CA CYS A 49 9.05 -3.95 9.55
C CYS A 49 10.11 -4.01 10.66
N THR A 50 10.74 -2.88 11.02
CA THR A 50 11.82 -2.86 12.01
C THR A 50 11.26 -3.22 13.39
N VAL A 51 11.90 -4.20 14.02
CA VAL A 51 11.69 -4.60 15.42
C VAL A 51 13.04 -4.67 16.12
N ILE A 52 13.05 -4.77 17.45
CA ILE A 52 14.29 -4.96 18.21
C ILE A 52 14.42 -6.45 18.54
N VAL A 53 15.54 -7.06 18.19
CA VAL A 53 15.91 -8.43 18.57
C VAL A 53 17.24 -8.37 19.30
N ASN A 54 17.28 -8.84 20.54
CA ASN A 54 18.46 -8.83 21.40
C ASN A 54 19.17 -7.46 21.40
N LYS A 55 18.39 -6.39 21.67
CA LYS A 55 18.82 -4.98 21.69
C LYS A 55 19.31 -4.41 20.34
N LYS A 56 19.10 -5.09 19.23
CA LYS A 56 19.47 -4.61 17.88
C LYS A 56 18.24 -4.40 17.01
N ALA A 57 18.20 -3.29 16.27
CA ALA A 57 17.21 -3.07 15.23
C ALA A 57 17.40 -4.09 14.10
N VAL A 58 16.36 -4.85 13.77
CA VAL A 58 16.36 -5.85 12.71
C VAL A 58 15.15 -5.71 11.81
N ARG A 59 15.30 -6.10 10.54
CA ARG A 59 14.20 -6.14 9.57
C ARG A 59 13.54 -7.50 9.64
N SER A 60 12.40 -7.59 10.32
CA SER A 60 11.71 -8.86 10.59
C SER A 60 11.32 -9.63 9.33
N CYS A 61 11.14 -8.96 8.18
CA CYS A 61 10.76 -9.60 6.91
C CYS A 61 11.80 -10.56 6.31
N VAL A 62 13.05 -10.51 6.77
CA VAL A 62 14.14 -11.41 6.31
C VAL A 62 14.81 -12.16 7.46
N THR A 63 14.33 -11.98 8.70
CA THR A 63 14.86 -12.68 9.87
C THR A 63 14.09 -13.97 10.07
N ARG A 64 14.75 -15.13 9.91
CA ARG A 64 14.11 -16.44 10.09
C ARG A 64 13.88 -16.74 11.57
N VAL A 65 12.68 -17.21 11.91
CA VAL A 65 12.30 -17.53 13.30
C VAL A 65 13.17 -18.65 13.88
N VAL A 66 13.51 -19.67 13.07
CA VAL A 66 14.36 -20.80 13.50
C VAL A 66 15.75 -20.40 14.02
N ASN A 67 16.22 -19.19 13.70
CA ASN A 67 17.51 -18.66 14.14
C ASN A 67 17.41 -17.83 15.44
N LEU A 68 16.23 -17.79 16.07
CA LEU A 68 15.93 -16.89 17.18
C LEU A 68 15.72 -17.60 18.52
N GLU A 69 16.14 -18.85 18.70
CA GLU A 69 15.95 -19.57 19.97
C GLU A 69 16.44 -18.74 21.18
N GLY A 70 15.55 -18.55 22.16
CA GLY A 70 15.82 -17.78 23.38
C GLY A 70 15.92 -16.27 23.18
N ALA A 71 15.66 -15.74 21.98
CA ALA A 71 15.79 -14.31 21.70
C ALA A 71 14.71 -13.47 22.39
N ASP A 72 15.09 -12.24 22.76
CA ASP A 72 14.18 -11.20 23.23
C ASP A 72 13.81 -10.28 22.07
N VAL A 73 12.51 -10.18 21.79
CA VAL A 73 11.92 -9.43 20.69
C VAL A 73 11.00 -8.35 21.26
N ILE A 74 11.21 -7.10 20.83
CA ILE A 74 10.34 -5.97 21.16
C ILE A 74 9.79 -5.39 19.85
N THR A 75 8.47 -5.36 19.74
CA THR A 75 7.74 -4.70 18.65
C THR A 75 7.25 -3.32 19.09
N ILE A 76 6.56 -2.59 18.22
CA ILE A 76 6.01 -1.28 18.57
C ILE A 76 4.97 -1.37 19.70
N GLU A 77 4.19 -2.45 19.72
CA GLU A 77 3.20 -2.75 20.75
C GLU A 77 3.84 -3.00 22.11
N GLY A 78 5.07 -3.54 22.14
CA GLY A 78 5.83 -3.74 23.37
C GLY A 78 6.54 -2.48 23.87
N LEU A 79 6.64 -1.43 23.05
CA LEU A 79 7.28 -0.18 23.43
C LEU A 79 6.34 0.72 24.24
N GLY A 80 5.07 0.80 23.84
CA GLY A 80 4.05 1.60 24.50
C GLY A 80 2.72 1.58 23.74
N THR A 81 1.65 1.95 24.45
CA THR A 81 0.27 1.94 23.95
C THR A 81 -0.31 3.36 23.94
N PRO A 82 -1.46 3.62 23.29
CA PRO A 82 -2.07 4.95 23.34
C PRO A 82 -2.36 5.47 24.75
N ASP A 83 -2.68 4.57 25.70
CA ASP A 83 -2.95 4.92 27.10
C ASP A 83 -1.67 5.05 27.95
N ASN A 84 -0.58 4.40 27.52
CA ASN A 84 0.72 4.48 28.17
C ASN A 84 1.83 4.55 27.12
N PRO A 85 1.95 5.69 26.42
CA PRO A 85 2.89 5.83 25.33
C PRO A 85 4.31 6.03 25.86
N HIS A 86 5.28 5.43 25.16
CA HIS A 86 6.68 5.72 25.40
C HIS A 86 7.00 7.18 25.02
N LEU A 87 7.99 7.79 25.67
CA LEU A 87 8.42 9.17 25.38
C LEU A 87 8.82 9.39 23.92
N ILE A 88 9.32 8.35 23.24
CA ILE A 88 9.60 8.39 21.79
C ILE A 88 8.31 8.51 20.98
N GLN A 89 7.25 7.77 21.34
CA GLN A 89 5.96 7.87 20.67
C GLN A 89 5.37 9.27 20.84
N GLU A 90 5.40 9.81 22.07
CA GLU A 90 5.01 11.20 22.37
C GLU A 90 5.80 12.22 21.53
N ALA A 91 7.13 12.08 21.46
CA ALA A 91 7.97 13.01 20.70
C ALA A 91 7.66 12.98 19.19
N PHE A 92 7.39 11.81 18.60
CA PHE A 92 6.97 11.71 17.19
C PHE A 92 5.61 12.38 16.95
N VAL A 93 4.67 12.22 17.89
CA VAL A 93 3.34 12.87 17.84
C VAL A 93 3.48 14.39 17.92
N LEU A 94 4.21 14.89 18.92
CA LEU A 94 4.35 16.32 19.21
C LEU A 94 5.22 17.07 18.18
N SER A 95 6.16 16.37 17.53
CA SER A 95 7.01 16.97 16.49
C SER A 95 6.31 17.08 15.12
N GLY A 96 5.11 16.52 14.97
CA GLY A 96 4.43 16.43 13.67
C GLY A 96 5.14 15.50 12.69
N ALA A 97 5.87 14.49 13.19
CA ALA A 97 6.62 13.54 12.37
C ALA A 97 5.73 12.47 11.70
N ILE A 98 4.43 12.49 11.97
CA ILE A 98 3.48 11.45 11.56
C ILE A 98 2.46 12.04 10.57
N GLN A 99 2.51 11.57 9.32
CA GLN A 99 1.50 11.85 8.30
C GLN A 99 0.61 10.62 8.04
N CYS A 100 0.95 9.82 7.03
CA CYS A 100 0.25 8.55 6.76
C CYS A 100 0.42 7.58 7.95
N GLY A 101 1.60 7.56 8.57
CA GLY A 101 1.92 6.75 9.74
C GLY A 101 2.47 5.35 9.44
N PHE A 102 2.49 4.92 8.18
CA PHE A 102 2.87 3.55 7.83
C PHE A 102 4.32 3.20 8.21
N CYS A 103 5.26 4.12 7.98
CA CYS A 103 6.67 3.91 8.36
C CYS A 103 6.95 4.17 9.85
N THR A 104 6.01 4.79 10.57
CA THR A 104 6.23 5.32 11.92
C THR A 104 6.65 4.25 12.93
N PRO A 105 6.00 3.07 13.01
CA PRO A 105 6.46 2.01 13.90
C PRO A 105 7.93 1.65 13.70
N GLY A 106 8.36 1.39 12.47
CA GLY A 106 9.74 1.05 12.17
C GLY A 106 10.74 2.17 12.52
N MET A 107 10.37 3.42 12.26
CA MET A 107 11.18 4.60 12.63
C MET A 107 11.36 4.72 14.15
N ILE A 108 10.29 4.49 14.91
CA ILE A 108 10.31 4.55 16.38
C ILE A 108 11.18 3.42 16.94
N MET A 109 11.10 2.20 16.40
CA MET A 109 11.95 1.09 16.85
C MET A 109 13.44 1.31 16.55
N ALA A 110 13.76 1.90 15.39
CA ALA A 110 15.13 2.30 15.06
C ALA A 110 15.63 3.42 15.98
N THR A 111 14.77 4.41 16.26
CA THR A 111 15.06 5.51 17.21
C THR A 111 15.33 4.98 18.62
N LYS A 112 14.50 4.04 19.10
CA LYS A 112 14.70 3.41 20.41
C LYS A 112 16.08 2.74 20.50
N THR A 113 16.47 2.01 19.47
CA THR A 113 17.79 1.35 19.41
C THR A 113 18.94 2.36 19.45
N LEU A 114 18.81 3.49 18.75
CA LEU A 114 19.79 4.58 18.80
C LEU A 114 19.89 5.18 20.20
N LEU A 115 18.76 5.56 20.80
CA LEU A 115 18.74 6.26 22.08
C LEU A 115 19.11 5.38 23.28
N ASP A 116 18.97 4.05 23.15
CA ASP A 116 19.51 3.10 24.12
C ASP A 116 21.05 3.11 24.18
N GLN A 117 21.73 3.63 23.15
CA GLN A 117 23.18 3.65 23.04
C GLN A 117 23.75 5.07 23.15
N ASN A 118 23.08 6.04 22.56
CA ASN A 118 23.46 7.45 22.60
C ASN A 118 22.24 8.31 22.94
N LEU A 119 22.20 8.80 24.17
CA LEU A 119 21.13 9.68 24.63
C LEU A 119 21.26 11.12 24.13
N ASN A 120 22.30 11.50 23.37
CA ASN A 120 22.43 12.83 22.76
C ASN A 120 22.98 12.74 21.33
N PRO A 121 22.23 12.12 20.39
CA PRO A 121 22.71 11.90 19.03
C PRO A 121 22.76 13.20 18.23
N ASP A 122 23.80 13.33 17.40
CA ASP A 122 23.87 14.37 16.38
C ASP A 122 23.12 13.98 15.09
N ASP A 123 23.14 14.82 14.07
CA ASP A 123 22.43 14.55 12.82
C ASP A 123 23.02 13.37 12.02
N GLU A 124 24.33 13.12 12.12
CA GLU A 124 24.94 11.98 11.42
C GLU A 124 24.65 10.65 12.13
N ASP A 125 24.58 10.65 13.45
CA ASP A 125 24.07 9.51 14.25
C ASP A 125 22.64 9.15 13.85
N ILE A 126 21.75 10.15 13.79
CA ILE A 126 20.34 9.95 13.41
C ILE A 126 20.24 9.42 11.98
N LYS A 127 20.96 10.04 11.04
CA LYS A 127 21.00 9.63 9.63
C LYS A 127 21.49 8.19 9.48
N LYS A 128 22.53 7.81 10.21
CA LYS A 128 23.05 6.43 10.19
C LYS A 128 22.05 5.43 10.76
N ALA A 129 21.40 5.77 11.88
CA ALA A 129 20.40 4.90 12.52
C ALA A 129 19.16 4.70 11.63
N LEU A 130 18.73 5.74 10.91
CA LEU A 130 17.53 5.71 10.06
C LEU A 130 17.82 5.42 8.58
N ALA A 131 19.08 5.14 8.20
CA ALA A 131 19.49 4.96 6.80
C ALA A 131 18.73 3.85 6.06
N LYS A 132 18.11 2.91 6.79
CA LYS A 132 17.30 1.81 6.24
C LYS A 132 15.81 1.92 6.60
N ASN A 133 15.37 3.08 7.07
CA ASN A 133 13.98 3.39 7.36
C ASN A 133 13.52 4.49 6.39
N LEU A 134 12.69 4.12 5.42
CA LEU A 134 12.23 5.02 4.39
C LEU A 134 10.92 5.71 4.79
N CYS A 135 10.79 6.98 4.42
CA CYS A 135 9.56 7.75 4.50
C CYS A 135 9.31 8.52 3.20
N ARG A 136 8.10 8.40 2.65
CA ARG A 136 7.69 9.14 1.44
C ARG A 136 6.99 10.47 1.75
N CYS A 137 6.45 10.65 2.96
CA CYS A 137 5.57 11.78 3.28
C CYS A 137 6.28 13.02 3.85
N THR A 138 7.27 12.84 4.72
CA THR A 138 7.70 13.92 5.66
C THR A 138 8.95 14.69 5.23
N GLY A 139 9.74 14.16 4.29
CA GLY A 139 11.05 14.72 3.97
C GLY A 139 12.07 14.63 5.12
N TYR A 140 11.86 13.74 6.09
CA TYR A 140 12.75 13.40 7.22
C TYR A 140 13.01 14.48 8.28
N LYS A 141 12.94 15.78 7.97
CA LYS A 141 13.26 16.86 8.93
C LYS A 141 12.48 16.73 10.24
N LYS A 142 11.17 16.52 10.18
CA LYS A 142 10.33 16.33 11.38
C LYS A 142 10.61 15.03 12.13
N ILE A 143 11.15 14.01 11.45
CA ILE A 143 11.59 12.77 12.11
C ILE A 143 12.87 13.04 12.90
N PHE A 144 13.82 13.81 12.36
CA PHE A 144 15.03 14.22 13.09
C PHE A 144 14.67 15.07 14.31
N ASP A 145 13.76 16.04 14.15
CA ASP A 145 13.23 16.82 15.27
C ASP A 145 12.63 15.90 16.36
N ALA A 146 11.88 14.86 15.97
CA ALA A 146 11.30 13.89 16.89
C ALA A 146 12.35 13.05 17.62
N VAL A 147 13.43 12.62 16.96
CA VAL A 147 14.51 11.88 17.61
C VAL A 147 15.21 12.73 18.66
N LYS A 148 15.55 13.98 18.31
CA LYS A 148 16.16 14.93 19.25
C LYS A 148 15.23 15.26 20.41
N LEU A 149 13.93 15.45 20.15
CA LEU A 149 12.94 15.68 21.19
C LEU A 149 12.79 14.46 22.12
N SER A 150 12.79 13.25 21.56
CA SER A 150 12.78 12.00 22.32
C SER A 150 13.94 11.94 23.30
N ALA A 151 15.15 12.28 22.83
CA ALA A 151 16.35 12.33 23.66
C ALA A 151 16.20 13.31 24.84
N LYS A 152 15.68 14.53 24.59
CA LYS A 152 15.39 15.52 25.64
C LYS A 152 14.38 15.02 26.67
N PHE A 153 13.32 14.34 26.22
CA PHE A 153 12.34 13.73 27.11
C PHE A 153 12.95 12.64 27.98
N ILE A 154 13.76 11.74 27.40
CA ILE A 154 14.40 10.64 28.16
C ILE A 154 15.42 11.17 29.18
N ARG A 155 16.13 12.26 28.86
CA ARG A 155 17.06 12.92 29.80
C ARG A 155 16.37 13.78 30.86
N GLY A 156 15.05 13.96 30.78
CA GLY A 156 14.29 14.78 31.72
C GLY A 156 14.48 16.30 31.55
N GLU A 157 15.04 16.76 30.43
CA GLU A 157 15.22 18.18 30.13
C GLU A 157 13.90 18.87 29.78
N LEU A 158 12.97 18.09 29.20
CA LEU A 158 11.62 18.50 28.86
C LEU A 158 10.66 17.36 29.15
N THR A 159 9.39 17.69 29.35
CA THR A 159 8.30 16.73 29.46
C THR A 159 7.32 16.89 28.28
N PRO A 160 6.59 15.83 27.89
CA PRO A 160 5.54 15.95 26.88
C PRO A 160 4.52 17.06 27.18
N ALA A 161 4.16 17.23 28.46
CA ALA A 161 3.21 18.26 28.90
C ALA A 161 3.68 19.69 28.62
N GLN A 162 4.99 19.96 28.70
CA GLN A 162 5.55 21.29 28.42
C GLN A 162 5.57 21.65 26.93
N VAL A 163 5.56 20.64 26.06
CA VAL A 163 5.61 20.84 24.59
C VAL A 163 4.21 20.81 23.97
N ARG A 164 3.27 20.10 24.60
CA ARG A 164 1.90 19.95 24.11
C ARG A 164 1.17 21.30 24.16
N PRO A 165 0.57 21.76 23.05
CA PRO A 165 -0.22 22.98 23.06
C PRO A 165 -1.46 22.83 23.95
N ASP A 166 -1.94 23.95 24.50
CA ASP A 166 -3.15 23.99 25.32
C ASP A 166 -4.36 23.49 24.50
N PRO A 167 -5.00 22.36 24.89
CA PRO A 167 -6.16 21.83 24.19
C PRO A 167 -7.37 22.78 24.20
N ASN A 168 -7.41 23.79 25.06
CA ASN A 168 -8.47 24.81 25.09
C ASN A 168 -8.08 26.10 24.36
N GLY A 169 -6.84 26.21 23.88
CA GLY A 169 -6.34 27.36 23.13
C GLY A 169 -6.82 27.43 21.67
N PRO A 170 -6.30 28.42 20.90
CA PRO A 170 -6.65 28.60 19.50
C PRO A 170 -6.40 27.34 18.65
N LYS A 171 -7.31 27.07 17.70
CA LYS A 171 -7.23 25.89 16.83
C LYS A 171 -6.47 26.14 15.53
N LEU A 172 -6.61 27.34 14.96
CA LEU A 172 -5.95 27.73 13.73
C LEU A 172 -4.59 28.37 14.05
N GLY A 173 -3.56 28.00 13.28
CA GLY A 173 -2.20 28.52 13.46
C GLY A 173 -1.39 27.86 14.58
N VAL A 174 -1.99 26.94 15.35
CA VAL A 174 -1.32 26.21 16.44
C VAL A 174 -1.01 24.78 16.00
N SER A 175 0.18 24.27 16.35
CA SER A 175 0.63 22.92 16.01
C SER A 175 0.03 21.85 16.94
N HIS A 176 -1.31 21.73 16.94
CA HIS A 176 -2.00 20.66 17.65
C HIS A 176 -1.65 19.29 17.04
N PRO A 177 -1.41 18.25 17.87
CA PRO A 177 -1.27 16.89 17.38
C PRO A 177 -2.50 16.45 16.58
N ARG A 178 -2.28 15.76 15.46
CA ARG A 178 -3.39 15.18 14.69
C ARG A 178 -4.06 14.08 15.52
N PRO A 179 -5.40 13.95 15.48
CA PRO A 179 -6.12 12.94 16.26
C PRO A 179 -5.60 11.50 16.05
N SER A 180 -5.22 11.14 14.81
CA SER A 180 -4.72 9.80 14.49
C SER A 180 -3.24 9.58 14.80
N SER A 181 -2.49 10.58 15.25
CA SER A 181 -1.03 10.45 15.40
C SER A 181 -0.63 9.43 16.46
N MET A 182 -1.32 9.39 17.61
CA MET A 182 -0.92 8.50 18.71
C MET A 182 -1.14 7.02 18.38
N ILE A 183 -2.32 6.69 17.83
CA ILE A 183 -2.60 5.31 17.37
C ILE A 183 -1.64 4.85 16.27
N LYS A 184 -1.18 5.77 15.40
CA LYS A 184 -0.13 5.49 14.39
C LYS A 184 1.24 5.30 15.03
N ALA A 185 1.60 6.09 16.04
CA ALA A 185 2.85 5.96 16.79
C ALA A 185 2.91 4.63 17.56
N CYS A 186 1.78 4.14 18.04
CA CYS A 186 1.68 2.89 18.79
C CYS A 186 1.43 1.66 17.90
N GLY A 187 1.35 1.83 16.57
CA GLY A 187 1.08 0.73 15.64
C GLY A 187 -0.34 0.17 15.67
N VAL A 188 -1.28 0.84 16.34
CA VAL A 188 -2.69 0.44 16.50
C VAL A 188 -3.55 0.86 15.31
N ALA A 189 -3.12 1.86 14.52
CA ALA A 189 -3.80 2.23 13.29
C ALA A 189 -3.81 1.05 12.30
N GLN A 190 -5.02 0.59 11.92
CA GLN A 190 -5.24 -0.49 10.97
C GLN A 190 -5.23 0.05 9.53
N PHE A 191 -4.24 -0.41 8.77
CA PHE A 191 -4.15 -0.23 7.32
C PHE A 191 -4.81 -1.41 6.61
N GLY A 192 -4.94 -1.38 5.28
CA GLY A 192 -5.77 -2.38 4.58
C GLY A 192 -5.27 -3.81 4.79
N ALA A 193 -3.96 -4.03 4.79
CA ALA A 193 -3.36 -5.35 5.05
C ALA A 193 -3.36 -5.77 6.54
N ASP A 194 -3.85 -4.90 7.44
CA ASP A 194 -4.02 -5.20 8.86
C ASP A 194 -5.45 -5.67 9.20
N ILE A 195 -6.37 -5.64 8.22
CA ILE A 195 -7.76 -6.09 8.36
C ILE A 195 -7.82 -7.57 8.00
N TYR A 196 -8.34 -8.39 8.92
CA TYR A 196 -8.49 -9.84 8.74
C TYR A 196 -9.95 -10.22 9.00
N PRO A 197 -10.82 -10.22 7.96
CA PRO A 197 -12.14 -10.81 8.10
C PRO A 197 -12.01 -12.30 8.38
N GLU A 198 -12.87 -12.82 9.25
CA GLU A 198 -12.90 -14.24 9.55
C GLU A 198 -13.31 -15.04 8.32
N GLY A 199 -12.59 -16.13 8.03
CA GLY A 199 -12.83 -16.95 6.84
C GLY A 199 -12.43 -16.30 5.51
N ALA A 200 -11.75 -15.14 5.52
CA ALA A 200 -11.31 -14.48 4.30
C ALA A 200 -10.38 -15.39 3.46
N LEU A 201 -10.62 -15.41 2.15
CA LEU A 201 -9.74 -16.03 1.18
C LEU A 201 -8.68 -15.03 0.71
N GLU A 202 -7.53 -15.58 0.33
CA GLU A 202 -6.43 -14.83 -0.25
C GLU A 202 -6.52 -14.89 -1.77
N LEU A 203 -6.38 -13.73 -2.41
CA LEU A 203 -6.49 -13.59 -3.85
C LEU A 203 -5.11 -13.49 -4.51
N ALA A 204 -4.94 -14.16 -5.64
CA ALA A 204 -3.88 -13.90 -6.59
C ALA A 204 -4.47 -13.59 -7.96
N VAL A 205 -3.91 -12.59 -8.63
CA VAL A 205 -4.38 -12.14 -9.94
C VAL A 205 -3.41 -12.66 -11.00
N VAL A 206 -3.94 -13.38 -11.98
CA VAL A 206 -3.22 -13.74 -13.19
C VAL A 206 -3.11 -12.47 -14.03
N ARG A 207 -1.88 -12.00 -14.25
CA ARG A 207 -1.59 -10.74 -14.94
C ARG A 207 -0.99 -10.98 -16.31
N SER A 208 -1.28 -10.08 -17.25
CA SER A 208 -0.75 -10.13 -18.61
C SER A 208 0.77 -10.12 -18.63
N THR A 209 1.35 -11.03 -19.41
CA THR A 209 2.77 -11.05 -19.76
C THR A 209 3.07 -10.28 -21.05
N GLU A 210 2.05 -9.74 -21.70
CA GLU A 210 2.16 -9.05 -23.00
C GLU A 210 1.77 -7.57 -22.86
N GLU A 211 2.46 -6.70 -23.60
CA GLU A 211 2.21 -5.25 -23.63
C GLU A 211 0.93 -4.90 -24.43
N HIS A 212 0.61 -5.66 -25.48
CA HIS A 212 -0.59 -5.51 -26.29
C HIS A 212 -0.90 -6.82 -27.02
N ALA A 213 -2.05 -7.45 -26.75
CA ALA A 213 -2.43 -8.72 -27.37
C ALA A 213 -3.93 -9.00 -27.26
N LYS A 214 -4.48 -9.78 -28.20
CA LYS A 214 -5.80 -10.41 -28.01
C LYS A 214 -5.65 -11.64 -27.12
N ILE A 215 -6.63 -11.84 -26.26
CA ILE A 215 -6.76 -13.06 -25.46
C ILE A 215 -7.52 -14.08 -26.30
N ILE A 216 -6.87 -15.19 -26.63
CA ILE A 216 -7.47 -16.29 -27.40
C ILE A 216 -8.18 -17.26 -26.46
N SER A 217 -7.54 -17.61 -25.35
CA SER A 217 -8.14 -18.50 -24.34
C SER A 217 -7.48 -18.33 -22.98
N ILE A 218 -8.26 -18.61 -21.92
CA ILE A 218 -7.82 -18.70 -20.54
C ILE A 218 -8.21 -20.10 -20.04
N ASP A 219 -7.26 -20.87 -19.53
CA ASP A 219 -7.46 -22.20 -18.95
C ASP A 219 -7.04 -22.22 -17.47
N THR A 220 -8.04 -22.34 -16.60
CA THR A 220 -7.91 -22.38 -15.14
C THR A 220 -7.94 -23.80 -14.57
N SER A 221 -8.13 -24.82 -15.42
CA SER A 221 -8.45 -26.18 -14.98
C SER A 221 -7.35 -26.87 -14.16
N ALA A 222 -6.09 -26.46 -14.35
CA ALA A 222 -4.97 -26.91 -13.53
C ALA A 222 -4.98 -26.25 -12.15
N ALA A 223 -5.22 -24.93 -12.10
CA ALA A 223 -5.26 -24.13 -10.88
C ALA A 223 -6.40 -24.60 -9.95
N GLU A 224 -7.57 -24.87 -10.49
CA GLU A 224 -8.76 -25.33 -9.74
C GLU A 224 -8.53 -26.65 -8.99
N LYS A 225 -7.57 -27.47 -9.43
CA LYS A 225 -7.24 -28.76 -8.79
C LYS A 225 -6.13 -28.64 -7.75
N MET A 226 -5.57 -27.45 -7.55
CA MET A 226 -4.45 -27.25 -6.64
C MET A 226 -4.90 -27.17 -5.17
N PRO A 227 -4.05 -27.62 -4.21
CA PRO A 227 -4.42 -27.64 -2.80
C PRO A 227 -4.82 -26.27 -2.24
N GLY A 228 -5.96 -26.21 -1.57
CA GLY A 228 -6.49 -25.01 -0.90
C GLY A 228 -7.07 -23.96 -1.85
N VAL A 229 -7.13 -24.22 -3.16
CA VAL A 229 -7.86 -23.37 -4.11
C VAL A 229 -9.35 -23.59 -3.91
N ILE A 230 -10.08 -22.50 -3.74
CA ILE A 230 -11.54 -22.50 -3.55
C ILE A 230 -12.25 -22.25 -4.89
N GLY A 231 -11.67 -21.40 -5.73
CA GLY A 231 -12.26 -21.07 -7.02
C GLY A 231 -11.35 -20.20 -7.88
N THR A 232 -11.73 -20.11 -9.15
CA THR A 232 -11.14 -19.17 -10.10
C THR A 232 -12.24 -18.35 -10.77
N MET A 233 -11.87 -17.18 -11.24
CA MET A 233 -12.80 -16.23 -11.87
C MET A 233 -12.11 -15.56 -13.05
N THR A 234 -12.89 -15.34 -14.12
CA THR A 234 -12.50 -14.61 -15.33
C THR A 234 -13.50 -13.48 -15.58
N ALA A 235 -13.27 -12.68 -16.61
CA ALA A 235 -14.23 -11.65 -17.03
C ALA A 235 -15.66 -12.18 -17.29
N LYS A 236 -15.84 -13.47 -17.57
CA LYS A 236 -17.15 -14.09 -17.84
C LYS A 236 -18.04 -14.21 -16.60
N ASP A 237 -17.44 -14.20 -15.42
CA ASP A 237 -18.15 -14.41 -14.15
C ASP A 237 -18.60 -13.07 -13.53
N ILE A 238 -18.14 -11.94 -14.07
CA ILE A 238 -18.56 -10.60 -13.65
C ILE A 238 -19.96 -10.32 -14.19
N LYS A 239 -20.90 -10.04 -13.29
CA LYS A 239 -22.34 -9.87 -13.60
C LYS A 239 -22.66 -8.49 -14.20
N GLY A 240 -21.83 -7.48 -13.93
CA GLY A 240 -21.99 -6.11 -14.42
C GLY A 240 -21.37 -5.84 -15.78
N THR A 241 -21.01 -4.58 -16.01
CA THR A 241 -20.41 -4.17 -17.29
C THR A 241 -18.95 -4.63 -17.43
N ASN A 242 -18.30 -5.06 -16.34
CA ASN A 242 -16.86 -5.30 -16.29
C ASN A 242 -16.05 -4.08 -16.78
N ARG A 243 -16.55 -2.86 -16.59
CA ARG A 243 -15.85 -1.62 -16.94
C ARG A 243 -15.87 -0.66 -15.77
N LEU A 244 -14.69 -0.12 -15.44
CA LEU A 244 -14.51 0.91 -14.44
C LEU A 244 -14.49 2.27 -15.14
N ARG A 245 -15.40 3.14 -14.72
CA ARG A 245 -15.52 4.49 -15.26
C ARG A 245 -14.64 5.47 -14.50
N PHE A 246 -13.71 6.12 -15.19
CA PHE A 246 -13.11 7.36 -14.70
C PHE A 246 -13.62 8.56 -15.49
N ILE A 247 -13.34 8.60 -16.80
CA ILE A 247 -13.94 9.54 -17.75
C ILE A 247 -14.83 8.76 -18.72
N PHE A 248 -14.26 7.69 -19.30
CA PHE A 248 -14.93 6.74 -20.19
C PHE A 248 -15.02 5.36 -19.52
N ASN A 249 -15.86 4.48 -20.07
CA ASN A 249 -16.04 3.10 -19.60
C ASN A 249 -15.09 2.16 -20.37
N ASP A 250 -13.78 2.36 -20.20
CA ASP A 250 -12.75 1.75 -21.06
C ASP A 250 -11.79 0.81 -20.32
N GLN A 251 -11.69 0.92 -18.99
CA GLN A 251 -10.84 0.08 -18.16
C GLN A 251 -11.58 -1.18 -17.68
N PRO A 252 -11.19 -2.39 -18.09
CA PRO A 252 -11.81 -3.61 -17.57
C PRO A 252 -11.42 -3.89 -16.11
N ILE A 253 -12.31 -4.54 -15.35
CA ILE A 253 -11.93 -5.12 -14.04
C ILE A 253 -11.03 -6.34 -14.27
N LEU A 254 -11.45 -7.22 -15.18
CA LEU A 254 -10.66 -8.32 -15.73
C LEU A 254 -10.73 -8.26 -17.27
N CYS A 255 -9.58 -8.33 -17.95
CA CYS A 255 -9.52 -8.33 -19.40
C CYS A 255 -10.29 -9.52 -19.99
N ASP A 256 -11.23 -9.22 -20.89
CA ASP A 256 -12.09 -10.20 -21.56
C ASP A 256 -11.50 -10.69 -22.89
N THR A 257 -11.09 -9.75 -23.74
CA THR A 257 -10.78 -9.97 -25.15
C THR A 257 -9.39 -9.47 -25.53
N LYS A 258 -8.87 -8.48 -24.80
CA LYS A 258 -7.62 -7.78 -25.13
C LYS A 258 -6.91 -7.29 -23.87
N VAL A 259 -5.60 -7.49 -23.85
CA VAL A 259 -4.68 -6.83 -22.91
C VAL A 259 -4.06 -5.61 -23.61
N ARG A 260 -4.03 -4.49 -22.91
CA ARG A 260 -3.63 -3.17 -23.42
C ARG A 260 -2.34 -2.67 -22.78
N THR A 261 -1.93 -3.28 -21.66
CA THR A 261 -0.65 -3.02 -21.02
C THR A 261 -0.12 -4.26 -20.30
N LEU A 262 1.20 -4.28 -20.09
CA LEU A 262 1.85 -5.30 -19.28
C LEU A 262 1.26 -5.26 -17.86
N GLY A 263 0.92 -6.44 -17.32
CA GLY A 263 0.38 -6.56 -15.98
C GLY A 263 -1.13 -6.38 -15.86
N ASP A 264 -1.86 -6.20 -16.97
CA ASP A 264 -3.32 -6.16 -17.00
C ASP A 264 -3.94 -7.39 -16.30
N PRO A 265 -4.97 -7.21 -15.47
CA PRO A 265 -5.59 -8.31 -14.74
C PRO A 265 -6.47 -9.17 -15.67
N ILE A 266 -6.31 -10.49 -15.65
CA ILE A 266 -6.99 -11.41 -16.58
C ILE A 266 -7.92 -12.38 -15.85
N ALA A 267 -7.44 -12.98 -14.76
CA ALA A 267 -8.18 -13.93 -13.95
C ALA A 267 -7.82 -13.78 -12.47
N ILE A 268 -8.70 -14.24 -11.60
CA ILE A 268 -8.53 -14.27 -10.14
C ILE A 268 -8.48 -15.73 -9.71
N VAL A 269 -7.59 -16.04 -8.79
CA VAL A 269 -7.56 -17.30 -8.06
C VAL A 269 -7.74 -17.00 -6.58
N ALA A 270 -8.73 -17.62 -5.96
CA ALA A 270 -9.00 -17.52 -4.52
C ALA A 270 -8.57 -18.82 -3.83
N ALA A 271 -7.81 -18.69 -2.75
CA ALA A 271 -7.34 -19.84 -1.96
C ALA A 271 -7.30 -19.54 -0.46
N GLU A 272 -7.14 -20.57 0.37
CA GLU A 272 -7.04 -20.45 1.83
C GLU A 272 -5.82 -19.64 2.30
N THR A 273 -4.74 -19.63 1.50
CA THR A 273 -3.52 -18.87 1.80
C THR A 273 -2.97 -18.17 0.57
N GLN A 274 -2.28 -17.05 0.80
CA GLN A 274 -1.64 -16.29 -0.28
C GLN A 274 -0.63 -17.13 -1.07
N LYS A 275 0.07 -18.06 -0.41
CA LYS A 275 1.03 -18.95 -1.08
C LYS A 275 0.34 -19.91 -2.05
N GLN A 276 -0.79 -20.50 -1.64
CA GLN A 276 -1.59 -21.37 -2.51
C GLN A 276 -2.19 -20.56 -3.68
N ALA A 277 -2.78 -19.39 -3.40
CA ALA A 277 -3.36 -18.53 -4.43
C ALA A 277 -2.32 -18.17 -5.51
N ARG A 278 -1.11 -17.73 -5.11
CA ARG A 278 -0.04 -17.39 -6.04
C ARG A 278 0.43 -18.59 -6.86
N ALA A 279 0.67 -19.73 -6.20
CA ALA A 279 1.10 -20.94 -6.89
C ALA A 279 0.05 -21.43 -7.92
N ALA A 280 -1.23 -21.26 -7.60
CA ALA A 280 -2.32 -21.62 -8.51
C ALA A 280 -2.51 -20.60 -9.63
N ALA A 281 -2.32 -19.30 -9.38
CA ALA A 281 -2.29 -18.29 -10.44
C ALA A 281 -1.17 -18.55 -11.47
N ASP A 282 0.00 -19.01 -11.03
CA ASP A 282 1.10 -19.41 -11.93
C ASP A 282 0.75 -20.63 -12.81
N ALA A 283 -0.24 -21.44 -12.41
CA ALA A 283 -0.69 -22.60 -13.17
C ALA A 283 -1.78 -22.27 -14.22
N VAL A 284 -2.35 -21.07 -14.19
CA VAL A 284 -3.33 -20.62 -15.19
C VAL A 284 -2.63 -20.34 -16.52
N LYS A 285 -3.17 -20.90 -17.61
CA LYS A 285 -2.60 -20.72 -18.95
C LYS A 285 -3.42 -19.71 -19.73
N VAL A 286 -2.74 -18.68 -20.24
CA VAL A 286 -3.33 -17.70 -21.15
C VAL A 286 -2.66 -17.80 -22.51
N VAL A 287 -3.47 -17.92 -23.56
CA VAL A 287 -3.01 -17.94 -24.95
C VAL A 287 -3.29 -16.59 -25.57
N TYR A 288 -2.27 -15.99 -26.18
CA TYR A 288 -2.34 -14.65 -26.77
C TYR A 288 -2.10 -14.69 -28.28
N GLU A 289 -2.76 -13.78 -28.99
CA GLU A 289 -2.35 -13.31 -30.31
C GLU A 289 -1.72 -11.91 -30.12
N LYS A 290 -0.39 -11.81 -30.22
CA LYS A 290 0.32 -10.55 -29.99
C LYS A 290 -0.06 -9.50 -31.03
N LEU A 291 -0.26 -8.27 -30.57
CA LEU A 291 -0.55 -7.12 -31.41
C LEU A 291 0.66 -6.17 -31.45
N PRO A 292 0.77 -5.30 -32.47
CA PRO A 292 1.79 -4.27 -32.49
C PRO A 292 1.73 -3.38 -31.25
N VAL A 293 2.88 -3.11 -30.64
CA VAL A 293 3.00 -2.28 -29.43
C VAL A 293 3.42 -0.87 -29.81
N LEU A 294 2.72 0.13 -29.26
CA LEU A 294 3.07 1.55 -29.37
C LEU A 294 3.74 1.97 -28.05
N LYS A 295 5.02 2.37 -28.10
CA LYS A 295 5.83 2.67 -26.89
C LYS A 295 5.92 4.15 -26.57
N THR A 296 5.62 5.02 -27.54
CA THR A 296 5.68 6.48 -27.36
C THR A 296 4.38 7.16 -27.78
N VAL A 297 4.17 8.36 -27.26
CA VAL A 297 3.03 9.21 -27.67
C VAL A 297 3.10 9.52 -29.16
N GLN A 298 4.30 9.79 -29.68
CA GLN A 298 4.55 10.09 -31.09
C GLN A 298 4.16 8.92 -31.99
N GLU A 299 4.54 7.69 -31.62
CA GLU A 299 4.11 6.48 -32.34
C GLU A 299 2.60 6.34 -32.33
N ALA A 300 1.97 6.50 -31.16
CA ALA A 300 0.52 6.37 -31.02
C ALA A 300 -0.28 7.43 -31.80
N MET A 301 0.28 8.62 -31.97
CA MET A 301 -0.29 9.70 -32.79
C MET A 301 -0.07 9.50 -34.30
N ALA A 302 0.99 8.78 -34.71
CA ALA A 302 1.35 8.60 -36.11
C ALA A 302 0.68 7.37 -36.77
N ARG A 303 0.17 6.43 -35.97
CA ARG A 303 -0.31 5.11 -36.41
C ARG A 303 -1.77 4.88 -36.06
N ASP A 304 -2.68 5.49 -36.82
CA ASP A 304 -4.13 5.31 -36.65
C ASP A 304 -4.63 3.91 -37.03
N ASP A 305 -3.81 3.12 -37.74
CA ASP A 305 -4.08 1.73 -38.08
C ASP A 305 -3.90 0.77 -36.88
N ILE A 306 -3.19 1.20 -35.83
CA ILE A 306 -3.02 0.45 -34.58
C ILE A 306 -3.78 1.18 -33.47
N ARG A 307 -4.88 0.59 -33.02
CA ARG A 307 -5.70 1.14 -31.93
C ARG A 307 -5.55 0.35 -30.64
N VAL A 308 -5.30 1.06 -29.54
CA VAL A 308 -5.29 0.45 -28.19
C VAL A 308 -6.72 0.13 -27.73
N HIS A 309 -7.67 1.01 -28.02
CA HIS A 309 -9.11 0.79 -27.83
C HIS A 309 -9.77 0.76 -29.21
N ASP A 310 -10.49 -0.31 -29.54
CA ASP A 310 -10.97 -0.50 -30.91
C ASP A 310 -12.03 0.55 -31.29
N GLU A 311 -12.76 1.03 -30.27
CA GLU A 311 -13.86 1.97 -30.36
C GLU A 311 -13.40 3.43 -30.51
N PHE A 312 -12.15 3.75 -30.18
CA PHE A 312 -11.65 5.14 -30.11
C PHE A 312 -10.36 5.34 -30.90
N PRO A 313 -10.10 6.54 -31.46
CA PRO A 313 -8.76 6.91 -31.90
C PRO A 313 -7.81 6.98 -30.70
N ASN A 314 -6.50 6.84 -30.92
CA ASN A 314 -5.52 6.96 -29.83
C ASN A 314 -5.48 8.39 -29.24
N LEU A 315 -5.72 9.42 -30.07
CA LEU A 315 -5.92 10.81 -29.61
C LEU A 315 -7.39 11.02 -29.24
N VAL A 316 -7.71 10.86 -27.95
CA VAL A 316 -9.09 10.91 -27.44
C VAL A 316 -9.54 12.28 -26.92
N TYR A 317 -8.61 13.22 -26.71
CA TYR A 317 -8.93 14.51 -26.10
C TYR A 317 -7.97 15.61 -26.53
N GLN A 318 -8.51 16.81 -26.79
CA GLN A 318 -7.76 18.02 -27.10
C GLN A 318 -8.37 19.21 -26.36
N GLN A 319 -7.54 19.96 -25.63
CA GLN A 319 -7.97 21.14 -24.87
C GLN A 319 -7.18 22.37 -25.33
N PRO A 320 -7.71 23.18 -26.25
CA PRO A 320 -7.04 24.42 -26.66
C PRO A 320 -7.01 25.43 -25.50
N GLN A 321 -5.93 26.21 -25.44
CA GLN A 321 -5.76 27.34 -24.53
C GLN A 321 -5.60 28.62 -25.37
N ILE A 322 -6.67 29.40 -25.51
CA ILE A 322 -6.73 30.55 -26.42
C ILE A 322 -6.84 31.83 -25.59
N ARG A 323 -5.84 32.71 -25.72
CA ARG A 323 -5.83 34.02 -25.06
C ARG A 323 -5.15 35.05 -25.96
N GLY A 324 -5.90 36.08 -26.36
CA GLY A 324 -5.37 37.16 -27.21
C GLY A 324 -4.95 36.69 -28.61
N ASP A 325 -4.08 37.48 -29.26
CA ASP A 325 -3.51 37.17 -30.57
C ASP A 325 -2.03 36.78 -30.41
N ALA A 326 -1.78 35.48 -30.25
CA ALA A 326 -0.44 34.94 -30.10
C ALA A 326 0.43 35.18 -31.34
N ALA A 327 -0.14 35.13 -32.55
CA ALA A 327 0.61 35.33 -33.79
C ALA A 327 1.13 36.76 -33.92
N LYS A 328 0.31 37.75 -33.56
CA LYS A 328 0.76 39.15 -33.45
C LYS A 328 1.83 39.31 -32.37
N ALA A 329 1.62 38.71 -31.19
CA ALA A 329 2.59 38.79 -30.10
C ALA A 329 3.96 38.23 -30.49
N PHE A 330 4.04 37.11 -31.20
CA PHE A 330 5.31 36.56 -31.70
C PHE A 330 6.00 37.48 -32.71
N LYS A 331 5.24 38.14 -33.60
CA LYS A 331 5.81 39.06 -34.61
C LYS A 331 6.37 40.34 -34.00
N GLU A 332 5.74 40.84 -32.94
CA GLU A 332 6.09 42.11 -32.29
C GLU A 332 7.05 41.91 -31.09
N ALA A 333 7.35 40.68 -30.70
CA ALA A 333 8.22 40.37 -29.57
C ALA A 333 9.66 40.82 -29.84
N ALA A 334 10.29 41.42 -28.82
CA ALA A 334 11.71 41.79 -28.88
C ALA A 334 12.65 40.57 -28.96
N ALA A 335 12.22 39.43 -28.43
CA ALA A 335 12.93 38.16 -28.51
C ALA A 335 11.94 36.98 -28.43
N VAL A 336 12.28 35.88 -29.09
CA VAL A 336 11.52 34.61 -29.06
C VAL A 336 12.48 33.50 -28.65
N VAL A 337 12.04 32.67 -27.70
CA VAL A 337 12.76 31.47 -27.27
C VAL A 337 11.81 30.28 -27.38
N GLU A 338 12.29 29.22 -28.02
CA GLU A 338 11.56 27.97 -28.21
C GLU A 338 12.41 26.81 -27.68
N CYS A 339 11.78 25.92 -26.93
CA CYS A 339 12.42 24.79 -26.27
C CYS A 339 11.44 23.61 -26.16
N ASP A 340 11.94 22.40 -26.39
CA ASP A 340 11.21 21.16 -26.13
C ASP A 340 11.54 20.62 -24.74
N PHE A 341 10.51 20.27 -23.98
CA PHE A 341 10.64 19.70 -22.64
C PHE A 341 9.93 18.36 -22.56
N SER A 342 10.49 17.44 -21.79
CA SER A 342 9.82 16.19 -21.40
C SER A 342 9.95 15.97 -19.90
N THR A 343 8.98 15.30 -19.32
CA THR A 343 9.03 14.83 -17.93
C THR A 343 8.94 13.31 -17.92
N GLN A 344 9.69 12.67 -17.03
CA GLN A 344 9.68 11.22 -16.89
C GLN A 344 8.37 10.73 -16.28
N MET A 345 8.08 9.44 -16.49
CA MET A 345 7.05 8.74 -15.72
C MET A 345 7.52 8.61 -14.26
N ASN A 346 6.80 9.24 -13.35
CA ASN A 346 7.08 9.18 -11.91
C ASN A 346 6.09 8.26 -11.22
N HIS A 347 6.59 7.18 -10.62
CA HIS A 347 5.79 6.35 -9.73
C HIS A 347 5.64 7.04 -8.35
N GLN A 348 4.42 7.01 -7.80
CA GLN A 348 4.09 7.65 -6.52
C GLN A 348 4.92 7.08 -5.36
N ALA A 349 5.19 5.76 -5.44
CA ALA A 349 5.99 4.99 -4.49
C ALA A 349 5.55 5.15 -3.02
N PRO A 350 4.25 4.89 -2.71
CA PRO A 350 3.82 4.82 -1.34
C PRO A 350 4.52 3.68 -0.58
N LEU A 351 4.60 3.82 0.74
CA LEU A 351 5.20 2.76 1.56
C LEU A 351 4.26 1.57 1.71
N GLU A 352 2.95 1.80 1.79
CA GLU A 352 1.95 0.73 1.77
C GLU A 352 1.67 0.30 0.31
N PRO A 353 1.83 -0.99 -0.03
CA PRO A 353 1.40 -1.52 -1.32
C PRO A 353 -0.11 -1.40 -1.55
N GLU A 354 -0.57 -1.75 -2.75
CA GLU A 354 -2.01 -1.85 -3.03
C GLU A 354 -2.65 -3.01 -2.25
N THR A 355 -3.76 -2.72 -1.58
CA THR A 355 -4.51 -3.68 -0.76
C THR A 355 -5.99 -3.29 -0.74
N THR A 356 -6.85 -4.29 -0.82
CA THR A 356 -8.29 -4.16 -0.66
C THR A 356 -8.84 -5.45 -0.05
N VAL A 357 -9.78 -5.31 0.86
CA VAL A 357 -10.53 -6.41 1.43
C VAL A 357 -12.01 -6.20 1.09
N ALA A 358 -12.73 -7.26 0.72
CA ALA A 358 -14.16 -7.18 0.43
C ALA A 358 -14.90 -8.40 1.00
N TRP A 359 -16.15 -8.20 1.42
CA TRP A 359 -17.01 -9.24 1.99
C TRP A 359 -18.49 -8.89 1.84
N LEU A 360 -19.37 -9.88 2.02
CA LEU A 360 -20.81 -9.68 2.10
C LEU A 360 -21.25 -9.56 3.56
N GLU A 361 -22.11 -8.59 3.88
CA GLU A 361 -22.76 -8.42 5.18
C GLU A 361 -24.27 -8.63 5.10
N GLY A 362 -24.83 -9.43 6.00
CA GLY A 362 -26.26 -9.74 6.04
C GLY A 362 -26.61 -11.03 5.30
N GLU A 363 -27.80 -11.56 5.56
CA GLU A 363 -28.31 -12.81 4.96
C GLU A 363 -29.31 -12.54 3.84
N GLU A 364 -30.28 -11.64 4.07
CA GLU A 364 -31.25 -11.20 3.08
C GLU A 364 -30.79 -9.88 2.46
N ASP A 365 -30.66 -9.84 1.12
CA ASP A 365 -30.13 -8.69 0.36
C ASP A 365 -28.78 -8.20 0.93
N PRO A 366 -27.71 -9.01 0.80
CA PRO A 366 -26.46 -8.71 1.48
C PRO A 366 -25.79 -7.45 0.92
N ILE A 367 -25.12 -6.70 1.78
CA ILE A 367 -24.34 -5.53 1.39
C ILE A 367 -22.94 -5.99 1.00
N LEU A 368 -22.50 -5.69 -0.22
CA LEU A 368 -21.09 -5.84 -0.59
C LEU A 368 -20.28 -4.71 0.05
N VAL A 369 -19.45 -5.04 1.03
CA VAL A 369 -18.52 -4.10 1.63
C VAL A 369 -17.18 -4.20 0.92
N VAL A 370 -16.68 -3.06 0.44
CA VAL A 370 -15.35 -2.93 -0.18
C VAL A 370 -14.53 -1.98 0.68
N SER A 371 -13.59 -2.53 1.45
CA SER A 371 -12.60 -1.78 2.23
C SER A 371 -11.38 -1.48 1.37
N GLY A 372 -11.49 -0.40 0.60
CA GLY A 372 -10.50 0.07 -0.38
C GLY A 372 -9.92 1.42 0.00
N ARG A 373 -9.25 2.10 -0.93
CA ARG A 373 -8.67 3.42 -0.69
C ARG A 373 -9.08 4.35 -1.83
N SER A 374 -9.59 5.54 -1.55
CA SER A 374 -10.11 6.42 -2.60
C SER A 374 -10.09 7.89 -2.21
N ILE A 375 -9.63 8.74 -3.13
CA ILE A 375 -9.84 10.19 -2.98
C ILE A 375 -11.21 10.67 -3.51
N MET A 376 -12.01 9.76 -4.09
CA MET A 376 -13.33 10.00 -4.70
C MET A 376 -14.29 8.84 -4.39
N ILE A 377 -14.47 8.56 -3.09
CA ILE A 377 -15.14 7.35 -2.59
C ILE A 377 -16.50 7.07 -3.24
N HIS A 378 -17.36 8.08 -3.39
CA HIS A 378 -18.70 7.92 -3.97
C HIS A 378 -18.66 7.63 -5.47
N THR A 379 -17.75 8.27 -6.21
CA THR A 379 -17.56 8.01 -7.65
C THR A 379 -17.02 6.60 -7.87
N HIS A 380 -16.07 6.17 -7.04
CA HIS A 380 -15.52 4.82 -7.13
C HIS A 380 -16.55 3.76 -6.78
N MET A 381 -17.35 3.97 -5.74
CA MET A 381 -18.46 3.08 -5.39
C MET A 381 -19.45 2.94 -6.55
N SER A 382 -19.86 4.05 -7.18
CA SER A 382 -20.75 4.01 -8.35
C SER A 382 -20.16 3.25 -9.53
N ALA A 383 -18.88 3.46 -9.85
CA ALA A 383 -18.20 2.71 -10.89
C ALA A 383 -18.09 1.21 -10.56
N LEU A 384 -17.92 0.85 -9.29
CA LEU A 384 -17.92 -0.55 -8.84
C LEU A 384 -19.31 -1.18 -8.94
N GLN A 385 -20.37 -0.46 -8.55
CA GLN A 385 -21.76 -0.95 -8.68
C GLN A 385 -22.07 -1.31 -10.14
N GLU A 386 -21.78 -0.40 -11.08
CA GLU A 386 -21.96 -0.62 -12.52
C GLU A 386 -21.06 -1.74 -13.05
N GLY A 387 -19.78 -1.73 -12.68
CA GLY A 387 -18.78 -2.69 -13.15
C GLY A 387 -19.03 -4.11 -12.67
N LEU A 388 -19.44 -4.28 -11.41
CA LEU A 388 -19.72 -5.57 -10.78
C LEU A 388 -21.16 -6.05 -10.99
N GLY A 389 -22.09 -5.13 -11.28
CA GLY A 389 -23.51 -5.42 -11.42
C GLY A 389 -24.18 -5.68 -10.07
N TYR A 390 -23.77 -4.92 -9.04
CA TYR A 390 -24.23 -5.09 -7.67
C TYR A 390 -24.49 -3.74 -6.99
N GLU A 391 -25.77 -3.39 -6.82
CA GLU A 391 -26.18 -2.07 -6.31
C GLU A 391 -26.02 -1.94 -4.79
N ASN A 392 -26.28 -3.00 -4.02
CA ASN A 392 -26.26 -2.91 -2.56
C ASN A 392 -24.81 -2.92 -2.02
N MET A 393 -24.13 -1.78 -2.04
CA MET A 393 -22.69 -1.68 -1.78
C MET A 393 -22.35 -0.63 -0.74
N ARG A 394 -21.35 -0.92 0.10
CA ARG A 394 -20.70 0.04 1.01
C ARG A 394 -19.21 0.11 0.70
N TYR A 395 -18.69 1.32 0.51
CA TYR A 395 -17.25 1.55 0.40
C TYR A 395 -16.72 2.09 1.73
N GLU A 396 -15.69 1.45 2.27
CA GLU A 396 -15.00 1.88 3.49
C GLU A 396 -13.52 2.17 3.21
N GLU A 397 -12.96 3.12 3.95
CA GLU A 397 -11.53 3.43 3.87
C GLU A 397 -10.81 3.04 5.17
N PRO A 398 -9.82 2.13 5.12
CA PRO A 398 -8.88 1.95 6.21
C PRO A 398 -7.91 3.13 6.27
N PHE A 399 -7.04 3.16 7.28
CA PHE A 399 -5.91 4.09 7.22
C PHE A 399 -5.08 3.81 5.97
N SER A 400 -4.59 4.88 5.35
CA SER A 400 -3.85 4.83 4.10
C SER A 400 -2.39 5.20 4.33
N GLY A 401 -1.47 4.34 3.88
CA GLY A 401 -0.02 4.48 4.02
C GLY A 401 0.65 5.44 3.02
N GLY A 402 -0.13 6.36 2.47
CA GLY A 402 0.27 7.28 1.40
C GLY A 402 -0.23 6.79 0.06
N GLN A 403 -0.62 7.73 -0.81
CA GLN A 403 -1.18 7.42 -2.14
C GLN A 403 -0.63 8.36 -3.21
N PHE A 404 -0.45 9.64 -2.87
CA PHE A 404 0.16 10.67 -3.74
C PHE A 404 -0.50 10.73 -5.13
N GLY A 405 -1.82 10.57 -5.17
CA GLY A 405 -2.63 10.64 -6.39
C GLY A 405 -2.96 9.29 -7.04
N ILE A 406 -2.27 8.19 -6.69
CA ILE A 406 -2.52 6.89 -7.34
C ILE A 406 -3.97 6.39 -7.15
N LYS A 407 -4.59 6.75 -6.03
CA LYS A 407 -5.99 6.39 -5.68
C LYS A 407 -7.03 7.38 -6.18
N ALA A 408 -6.67 8.24 -7.15
CA ALA A 408 -7.65 8.81 -8.08
C ALA A 408 -8.31 7.71 -8.93
N SER A 409 -7.61 6.59 -9.13
CA SER A 409 -8.08 5.42 -9.86
C SER A 409 -8.45 4.27 -8.92
N ILE A 410 -9.41 3.46 -9.36
CA ILE A 410 -9.66 2.13 -8.81
C ILE A 410 -8.51 1.21 -9.26
N THR A 411 -7.98 0.39 -8.34
CA THR A 411 -6.85 -0.51 -8.65
C THR A 411 -7.20 -1.96 -8.37
N THR A 412 -7.50 -2.29 -7.12
CA THR A 412 -7.77 -3.67 -6.65
C THR A 412 -9.21 -3.84 -6.18
N GLU A 413 -9.97 -2.76 -6.06
CA GLU A 413 -11.32 -2.80 -5.52
C GLU A 413 -12.30 -3.61 -6.36
N GLY A 414 -12.24 -3.47 -7.69
CA GLY A 414 -13.05 -4.29 -8.59
C GLY A 414 -12.69 -5.78 -8.50
N ILE A 415 -11.42 -6.10 -8.27
CA ILE A 415 -10.93 -7.48 -8.18
C ILE A 415 -11.45 -8.13 -6.89
N SER A 416 -11.24 -7.48 -5.74
CA SER A 416 -11.72 -8.01 -4.46
C SER A 416 -13.25 -8.05 -4.40
N GLY A 417 -13.92 -7.01 -4.91
CA GLY A 417 -15.37 -6.95 -4.98
C GLY A 417 -15.98 -8.04 -5.87
N ALA A 418 -15.38 -8.31 -7.04
CA ALA A 418 -15.82 -9.39 -7.91
C ALA A 418 -15.66 -10.76 -7.23
N ALA A 419 -14.51 -11.02 -6.58
CA ALA A 419 -14.26 -12.30 -5.91
C ALA A 419 -15.14 -12.54 -4.68
N ALA A 420 -15.71 -11.50 -4.08
CA ALA A 420 -16.64 -11.62 -2.96
C ALA A 420 -18.09 -11.94 -3.39
N LEU A 421 -18.44 -11.72 -4.67
CA LEU A 421 -19.76 -11.95 -5.27
C LEU A 421 -19.86 -13.29 -6.01
#